data_AF-A0A2E0HQH5-F1
#
_entry.id   AF-A0A2E0HQH5-F1
#
_cell.length_a   1.000
_cell.length_b   1.000
_cell.length_c   1.000
_cell.angle_alpha   90.00
_cell.angle_beta   90.00
_cell.angle_gamma   90.00
#
_symmetry.space_group_name_H-M   'P 1'
#
loop_
_entity.id
_entity.type
_entity.pdbx_description
1 polymer ?
#
loop_
_entity_poly.entity_id
_entity_poly.type
_entity_poly.pdbx_seq_one_letter_code
_entity_poly.pdbx_strand_id
1 'polypeptide(L)'
;MGRSLPCIPQSCSACCRETTMPITKSESARLSRRTGMKLEQFTWSNNGILTLLNNEKTKACVFLLTDSSNKNAEGLCSVYDIRPKGCTTYPYVLDKDDQVILDMGCPFKESFPQPTEDDAMTLLNLEDRLMRGE
;
A
#
# COMPACT_ATOMS: atom_id res chain seq x y z
N MET A 1 14.32 16.11 5.61
CA MET A 1 15.00 15.11 4.75
C MET A 1 14.01 13.99 4.45
N GLY A 2 13.83 13.60 3.19
CA GLY A 2 12.97 12.46 2.85
C GLY A 2 13.56 11.17 3.41
N ARG A 3 12.71 10.30 3.98
CA ARG A 3 13.13 8.98 4.44
C ARG A 3 13.71 8.21 3.24
N SER A 4 14.86 7.57 3.43
CA SER A 4 15.39 6.64 2.43
C SER A 4 14.35 5.55 2.19
N LEU A 5 14.07 5.26 0.92
CA LEU A 5 13.17 4.17 0.51
C LEU A 5 14.03 3.06 -0.12
N PRO A 6 14.54 2.10 0.69
CA PRO A 6 15.35 0.98 0.21
C PRO A 6 14.72 0.20 -0.94
N CYS A 7 13.39 0.23 -1.07
CA CYS A 7 12.67 -0.46 -2.13
C CYS A 7 12.95 0.07 -3.54
N ILE A 8 13.29 1.36 -3.72
CA ILE A 8 13.59 1.92 -5.05
C ILE A 8 14.92 1.39 -5.61
N PRO A 9 16.08 1.53 -4.91
CA PRO A 9 17.35 1.04 -5.44
C PRO A 9 17.41 -0.49 -5.57
N GLN A 10 16.55 -1.22 -4.82
CA GLN A 10 16.47 -2.68 -4.86
C GLN A 10 15.38 -3.20 -5.81
N SER A 11 14.73 -2.34 -6.59
CA SER A 11 13.61 -2.68 -7.48
C SER A 11 12.53 -3.55 -6.81
N CYS A 12 12.33 -3.37 -5.50
CA CYS A 12 11.51 -4.25 -4.69
C CYS A 12 10.02 -3.96 -4.90
N SER A 13 9.26 -4.98 -5.27
CA SER A 13 7.81 -4.91 -5.42
C SER A 13 7.02 -5.81 -4.45
N ALA A 14 7.69 -6.35 -3.42
CA ALA A 14 7.13 -7.41 -2.56
C ALA A 14 5.80 -7.01 -1.87
N CYS A 15 5.66 -5.76 -1.42
CA CYS A 15 4.42 -5.27 -0.78
C CYS A 15 3.24 -5.08 -1.75
N CYS A 16 3.52 -5.07 -3.05
CA CYS A 16 2.49 -5.02 -4.10
C CYS A 16 1.98 -6.42 -4.48
N ARG A 17 2.52 -7.49 -3.91
CA ARG A 17 2.14 -8.88 -4.21
C ARG A 17 1.12 -9.36 -3.19
N GLU A 18 0.02 -9.91 -3.69
CA GLU A 18 -1.11 -10.42 -2.88
C GLU A 18 -1.57 -9.41 -1.81
N THR A 19 -1.53 -8.13 -2.14
CA THR A 19 -1.74 -7.06 -1.18
C THR A 19 -3.21 -6.98 -0.77
N THR A 20 -3.46 -6.75 0.51
CA THR A 20 -4.79 -6.46 1.06
C THR A 20 -4.91 -5.00 1.47
N MET A 21 -4.23 -4.10 0.73
CA MET A 21 -4.13 -2.68 1.07
C MET A 21 -5.51 -1.99 1.07
N PRO A 22 -6.01 -1.54 2.23
CA PRO A 22 -7.23 -0.76 2.30
C PRO A 22 -6.97 0.67 1.79
N ILE A 23 -7.99 1.27 1.17
CA ILE A 23 -7.93 2.64 0.67
C ILE A 23 -9.21 3.39 1.03
N THR A 24 -9.06 4.68 1.30
CA THR A 24 -10.20 5.58 1.55
C THR A 24 -11.00 5.81 0.25
N LYS A 25 -12.27 6.19 0.36
CA LYS A 25 -13.10 6.64 -0.77
C LYS A 25 -12.47 7.84 -1.46
N SER A 26 -11.89 8.75 -0.67
CA SER A 26 -11.15 9.89 -1.19
C SER A 26 -9.95 9.46 -2.06
N GLU A 27 -9.21 8.43 -1.65
CA GLU A 27 -8.10 7.88 -2.43
C GLU A 27 -8.56 7.10 -3.65
N SER A 28 -9.63 6.31 -3.54
CA SER A 28 -10.19 5.59 -4.69
C SER A 28 -10.71 6.55 -5.76
N ALA A 29 -11.40 7.62 -5.36
CA ALA A 29 -11.83 8.68 -6.27
C ALA A 29 -10.64 9.40 -6.93
N ARG A 30 -9.57 9.66 -6.17
CA ARG A 30 -8.33 10.25 -6.71
C ARG A 30 -7.67 9.32 -7.74
N LEU A 31 -7.55 8.02 -7.44
CA LEU A 31 -6.99 7.03 -8.36
C LEU A 31 -7.82 6.94 -9.64
N SER A 32 -9.14 6.78 -9.50
CA SER A 32 -10.07 6.72 -10.64
C SER A 32 -9.93 7.92 -11.56
N ARG A 33 -9.90 9.15 -11.02
CA ARG A 33 -9.73 10.38 -11.81
C ARG A 33 -8.39 10.42 -12.54
N ARG A 34 -7.32 9.91 -11.92
CA ARG A 34 -5.95 10.01 -12.45
C ARG A 34 -5.61 8.91 -13.45
N THR A 35 -6.25 7.75 -13.35
CA THR A 35 -6.01 6.61 -14.25
C THR A 35 -7.11 6.45 -15.30
N GLY A 36 -8.28 7.04 -15.10
CA GLY A 36 -9.48 6.82 -15.92
C GLY A 36 -10.17 5.48 -15.64
N MET A 37 -9.68 4.69 -14.68
CA MET A 37 -10.28 3.40 -14.32
C MET A 37 -11.52 3.60 -13.44
N LYS A 38 -12.53 2.75 -13.64
CA LYS A 38 -13.67 2.63 -12.73
C LYS A 38 -13.25 1.91 -11.46
N LEU A 39 -13.94 2.18 -10.34
CA LEU A 39 -13.57 1.63 -9.03
C LEU A 39 -13.50 0.10 -9.04
N GLU A 40 -14.41 -0.58 -9.72
CA GLU A 40 -14.51 -2.04 -9.78
C GLU A 40 -13.33 -2.68 -10.54
N GLN A 41 -12.58 -1.88 -11.32
CA GLN A 41 -11.41 -2.37 -12.05
C GLN A 41 -10.14 -2.43 -11.19
N PHE A 42 -10.14 -1.76 -10.02
CA PHE A 42 -8.96 -1.72 -9.15
C PHE A 42 -9.26 -1.86 -7.66
N THR A 43 -10.52 -2.04 -7.29
CA THR A 43 -10.93 -2.25 -5.90
C THR A 43 -11.91 -3.40 -5.77
N TRP A 44 -11.97 -3.96 -4.58
CA TRP A 44 -13.04 -4.83 -4.09
C TRP A 44 -13.43 -4.40 -2.67
N SER A 45 -14.60 -4.83 -2.19
CA SER A 45 -15.08 -4.51 -0.84
C SER A 45 -14.69 -5.61 0.14
N ASN A 46 -13.85 -5.26 1.11
CA ASN A 46 -13.44 -6.14 2.21
C ASN A 46 -14.12 -5.66 3.49
N ASN A 47 -15.17 -6.35 3.93
CA ASN A 47 -15.96 -5.97 5.12
C ASN A 47 -16.42 -4.49 5.10
N GLY A 48 -16.78 -3.98 3.92
CA GLY A 48 -17.23 -2.59 3.74
C GLY A 48 -16.11 -1.57 3.48
N ILE A 49 -14.83 -1.98 3.57
CA ILE A 49 -13.67 -1.14 3.27
C ILE A 49 -13.19 -1.42 1.85
N LEU A 50 -13.00 -0.37 1.05
CA LEU A 50 -12.42 -0.52 -0.30
C LEU A 50 -10.98 -0.97 -0.17
N THR A 51 -10.62 -2.02 -0.89
CA THR A 51 -9.29 -2.65 -0.86
C THR A 51 -8.77 -2.81 -2.28
N LEU A 52 -7.47 -2.59 -2.49
CA LEU A 52 -6.86 -2.74 -3.81
C LEU A 52 -7.02 -4.16 -4.35
N LEU A 53 -7.35 -4.25 -5.63
CA LEU A 53 -7.49 -5.51 -6.36
C LEU A 53 -6.10 -6.04 -6.79
N ASN A 54 -5.97 -7.37 -6.82
CA ASN A 54 -4.82 -8.05 -7.41
C ASN A 54 -5.20 -8.68 -8.75
N ASN A 55 -4.32 -8.60 -9.74
CA ASN A 55 -4.41 -9.34 -10.98
C ASN A 55 -4.26 -10.85 -10.71
N GLU A 56 -5.16 -11.65 -11.25
CA GLU A 56 -5.20 -13.10 -10.97
C GLU A 56 -3.99 -13.87 -11.49
N LYS A 57 -3.37 -13.42 -12.59
CA LYS A 57 -2.22 -14.07 -13.22
C LYS A 57 -0.92 -13.71 -12.52
N THR A 58 -0.68 -12.41 -12.28
CA THR A 58 0.57 -11.92 -11.66
C THR A 58 0.54 -11.94 -10.15
N LYS A 59 -0.62 -12.23 -9.53
CA LYS A 59 -0.84 -12.19 -8.08
C LYS A 59 -0.37 -10.87 -7.46
N ALA A 60 -0.48 -9.77 -8.20
CA ALA A 60 -0.01 -8.47 -7.80
C ALA A 60 -1.10 -7.42 -7.93
N CYS A 61 -0.99 -6.35 -7.17
CA CYS A 61 -1.81 -5.16 -7.28
C CYS A 61 -1.97 -4.78 -8.76
N VAL A 62 -3.18 -4.46 -9.19
CA VAL A 62 -3.47 -4.10 -10.59
C VAL A 62 -2.66 -2.91 -11.10
N PHE A 63 -2.10 -2.10 -10.19
CA PHE A 63 -1.21 -0.98 -10.53
C PHE A 63 0.27 -1.38 -10.62
N LEU A 64 0.65 -2.62 -10.34
CA LEU A 64 2.03 -3.06 -10.48
C LEU A 64 2.32 -3.44 -11.94
N LEU A 65 3.29 -2.75 -12.55
CA LEU A 65 3.83 -3.09 -13.85
C LEU A 65 4.79 -4.27 -13.70
N THR A 66 4.29 -5.47 -13.99
CA THR A 66 5.01 -6.73 -13.94
C THR A 66 4.27 -7.79 -14.77
N ASP A 67 5.00 -8.78 -15.28
CA ASP A 67 4.45 -9.96 -15.95
C ASP A 67 4.63 -11.26 -15.14
N SER A 68 5.38 -11.17 -14.04
CA SER A 68 5.72 -12.30 -13.17
C SER A 68 4.72 -12.47 -12.05
N SER A 69 4.49 -13.71 -11.61
CA SER A 69 3.80 -14.03 -10.35
C SER A 69 4.73 -14.24 -9.16
N ASN A 70 6.05 -14.16 -9.37
CA ASN A 70 7.03 -14.34 -8.32
C ASN A 70 6.99 -13.15 -7.34
N LYS A 71 6.86 -13.44 -6.04
CA LYS A 71 6.80 -12.45 -4.96
C LYS A 71 8.01 -11.50 -4.93
N ASN A 72 9.18 -12.00 -5.31
CA ASN A 72 10.44 -11.26 -5.28
C ASN A 72 10.85 -10.70 -6.65
N ALA A 73 10.01 -10.84 -7.68
CA ALA A 73 10.29 -10.23 -8.97
C ALA A 73 10.20 -8.70 -8.88
N GLU A 74 10.97 -8.03 -9.74
CA GLU A 74 10.92 -6.59 -9.87
C GLU A 74 9.54 -6.11 -10.34
N GLY A 75 9.27 -4.84 -10.10
CA GLY A 75 8.06 -4.19 -10.59
C GLY A 75 7.98 -2.73 -10.19
N LEU A 76 7.31 -1.94 -11.01
CA LEU A 76 7.09 -0.50 -10.77
C LEU A 76 5.60 -0.22 -10.63
N CYS A 77 5.22 0.56 -9.62
CA CYS A 77 3.84 1.00 -9.49
C CYS A 77 3.53 2.07 -10.56
N SER A 78 2.53 1.83 -11.41
CA SER A 78 2.10 2.76 -12.45
C SER A 78 1.50 4.06 -11.91
N VAL A 79 1.11 4.08 -10.63
CA VAL A 79 0.54 5.23 -9.92
C VAL A 79 1.43 5.71 -8.78
N TYR A 80 2.75 5.54 -8.91
CA TYR A 80 3.72 5.78 -7.84
C TYR A 80 3.56 7.13 -7.12
N ASP A 81 3.27 8.20 -7.87
CA ASP A 81 3.16 9.58 -7.33
C ASP A 81 1.85 9.85 -6.58
N ILE A 82 0.84 9.02 -6.77
CA ILE A 82 -0.49 9.18 -6.17
C ILE A 82 -0.90 7.99 -5.31
N ARG A 83 0.10 7.18 -4.90
CA ARG A 83 -0.08 6.00 -4.06
C ARG A 83 -1.00 6.32 -2.86
N PRO A 84 -1.89 5.38 -2.49
CA PRO A 84 -2.64 5.48 -1.24
C PRO A 84 -1.72 5.62 -0.05
N LYS A 85 -2.23 6.20 1.03
CA LYS A 85 -1.47 6.53 2.23
C LYS A 85 -0.80 5.28 2.80
N GLY A 86 -1.53 4.17 2.92
CA GLY A 86 -0.96 2.89 3.34
C GLY A 86 0.20 2.40 2.47
N CYS A 87 0.14 2.56 1.14
CA CYS A 87 1.26 2.24 0.24
C CYS A 87 2.45 3.19 0.40
N THR A 88 2.23 4.45 0.81
CA THR A 88 3.30 5.44 1.04
C THR A 88 3.94 5.31 2.41
N THR A 89 3.19 4.85 3.42
CA THR A 89 3.68 4.64 4.78
C THR A 89 4.29 3.26 4.98
N TYR A 90 4.04 2.30 4.09
CA TYR A 90 4.70 0.99 4.16
C TYR A 90 6.25 1.14 4.21
N PRO A 91 6.95 0.45 5.13
CA PRO A 91 6.51 -0.71 5.91
C PRO A 91 6.00 -0.41 7.33
N TYR A 92 5.70 0.85 7.68
CA TYR A 92 5.09 1.18 8.97
C TYR A 92 3.61 0.75 8.98
N VAL A 93 3.24 -0.10 9.93
CA VAL A 93 1.87 -0.63 10.11
C VAL A 93 1.49 -0.61 11.59
N LEU A 94 0.19 -0.61 11.89
CA LEU A 94 -0.31 -0.82 13.24
C LEU A 94 -0.36 -2.31 13.55
N ASP A 95 0.04 -2.68 14.76
CA ASP A 95 -0.23 -4.00 15.32
C ASP A 95 -1.63 -4.06 15.96
N LYS A 96 -1.92 -5.17 16.66
CA LYS A 96 -3.20 -5.40 17.33
C LYS A 96 -3.45 -4.51 18.56
N ASP A 97 -2.41 -3.85 19.08
CA ASP A 97 -2.42 -3.01 20.27
C ASP A 97 -2.22 -1.53 19.87
N ASP A 98 -2.53 -1.20 18.60
CA ASP A 98 -2.42 0.13 18.00
C ASP A 98 -1.00 0.74 18.04
N GLN A 99 0.03 -0.11 18.14
CA GLN A 99 1.42 0.32 18.13
C GLN A 99 1.97 0.27 16.71
N VAL A 100 2.76 1.28 16.33
CA VAL A 100 3.43 1.26 15.03
C VAL A 100 4.65 0.37 15.09
N ILE A 101 4.67 -0.58 14.18
CA ILE A 101 5.76 -1.52 13.96
C ILE A 101 6.19 -1.51 12.49
N LEU A 102 7.37 -2.05 12.22
CA LEU A 102 7.81 -2.38 10.88
C LEU A 102 7.25 -3.74 10.49
N ASP A 103 6.51 -3.81 9.39
CA ASP A 103 5.93 -5.05 8.90
C ASP A 103 7.01 -6.12 8.63
N MET A 104 6.81 -7.30 9.22
CA MET A 104 7.67 -8.46 9.02
C MET A 104 7.65 -8.97 7.57
N GLY A 105 6.61 -8.66 6.80
CA GLY A 105 6.51 -8.96 5.38
C GLY A 105 7.48 -8.17 4.49
N CYS A 106 8.07 -7.08 4.99
CA CYS A 106 9.01 -6.27 4.23
C CYS A 106 10.42 -6.91 4.26
N PRO A 107 11.00 -7.31 3.10
CA PRO A 107 12.34 -7.91 3.06
C PRO A 107 13.46 -6.92 3.44
N PHE A 108 13.18 -5.62 3.44
CA PHE A 108 14.14 -4.56 3.74
C PHE A 108 13.83 -3.81 5.03
N LYS A 109 12.97 -4.35 5.91
CA LYS A 109 12.51 -3.65 7.12
C LYS A 109 13.64 -3.07 7.98
N GLU A 110 14.76 -3.79 8.08
CA GLU A 110 15.92 -3.39 8.89
C GLU A 110 16.67 -2.18 8.32
N SER A 111 16.43 -1.84 7.06
CA SER A 111 16.98 -0.65 6.40
C SER A 111 16.12 0.60 6.57
N PHE A 112 14.97 0.50 7.24
CA PHE A 112 14.11 1.64 7.57
C PHE A 112 14.42 2.18 8.98
N PRO A 113 14.26 3.49 9.20
CA PRO A 113 14.27 4.06 10.54
C PRO A 113 13.25 3.39 11.46
N GLN A 114 13.49 3.48 12.77
CA GLN A 114 12.48 3.08 13.74
C GLN A 114 11.24 3.99 13.64
N PRO A 115 10.02 3.46 13.86
CA PRO A 115 8.80 4.24 13.84
C PRO A 115 8.85 5.43 14.81
N THR A 116 8.24 6.55 14.43
CA THR A 116 8.11 7.74 15.28
C THR A 116 6.66 7.93 15.76
N GLU A 117 6.43 8.78 16.76
CA GLU A 117 5.07 9.15 17.19
C GLU A 117 4.22 9.73 16.04
N ASP A 118 4.85 10.48 15.13
CA ASP A 118 4.19 10.99 13.91
C ASP A 118 3.68 9.87 12.99
N ASP A 119 4.36 8.72 12.95
CA ASP A 119 3.89 7.56 12.18
C ASP A 119 2.66 6.95 12.83
N ALA A 120 2.64 6.89 14.17
CA ALA A 120 1.50 6.41 14.94
C ALA A 120 0.28 7.28 14.70
N MET A 121 0.41 8.59 14.88
CA MET A 121 -0.67 9.52 14.58
C MET A 121 -1.14 9.41 13.13
N THR A 122 -0.22 9.27 12.18
CA THR A 122 -0.55 9.13 10.76
C THR A 122 -1.37 7.87 10.48
N LEU A 123 -0.97 6.73 11.03
CA LEU A 123 -1.60 5.44 10.78
C LEU A 123 -2.93 5.30 11.53
N LEU A 124 -3.02 5.79 12.77
CA LEU A 124 -4.28 5.82 13.53
C LEU A 124 -5.34 6.69 12.84
N ASN A 125 -4.94 7.87 12.35
CA ASN A 125 -5.85 8.71 11.57
C ASN A 125 -6.27 8.05 10.24
N LEU A 126 -5.39 7.26 9.62
CA LEU A 126 -5.73 6.53 8.41
C LEU A 126 -6.77 5.44 8.72
N GLU A 127 -6.58 4.69 9.79
CA GLU A 127 -7.50 3.63 10.23
C GLU A 127 -8.89 4.20 10.57
N ASP A 128 -8.96 5.27 11.37
CA ASP A 128 -10.24 5.92 11.72
C ASP A 128 -11.00 6.37 10.46
N ARG A 129 -10.32 6.95 9.47
CA ARG A 129 -10.93 7.34 8.19
C ARG A 129 -11.44 6.16 7.37
N LEU A 130 -10.70 5.04 7.36
CA LEU A 130 -11.15 3.81 6.71
C LEU A 130 -12.40 3.25 7.39
N MET A 131 -12.46 3.27 8.72
CA MET A 131 -13.60 2.80 9.49
C MET A 131 -14.85 3.68 9.33
N ARG A 132 -14.68 4.99 9.15
CA ARG A 132 -15.77 5.93 8.82
C ARG A 132 -16.23 5.85 7.37
N GLY A 133 -15.45 5.19 6.50
CA GLY A 133 -15.71 5.11 5.08
C GLY A 133 -15.57 6.45 4.37
N GLU A 134 -14.58 7.26 4.76
CA GLU A 134 -14.19 8.53 4.10
C GLU A 134 -13.21 8.31 2.95
#